data_AF-A0A357MC85-F1
#
_entry.id   AF-A0A357MC85-F1
#
_cell.length_a   1.000
_cell.length_b   1.000
_cell.length_c   1.000
_cell.angle_alpha   90.00
_cell.angle_beta   90.00
_cell.angle_gamma   90.00
#
_symmetry.space_group_name_H-M   'P 1'
#
loop_
_entity.id
_entity.type
_entity.pdbx_description
1 polymer ?
#
loop_
_entity_poly.entity_id
_entity_poly.type
_entity_poly.pdbx_seq_one_letter_code
_entity_poly.pdbx_strand_id
1 'polypeptide(L)'
;FRQVEEGTDIMVICMSSNISSTYQTAMIAMEMYQEEGHTNAIEVIDSKTFSGGLSLIVGLAAKWSQTCSSLQELKDKVLQQM
;
A
#
# COMPACT_ATOMS: atom_id res chain seq x y z
N PHE A 1 11.19 14.40 -3.25
CA PHE A 1 11.01 13.01 -2.79
C PHE A 1 11.40 12.94 -1.32
N ARG A 2 10.54 12.37 -0.47
CA ARG A 2 10.92 12.02 0.91
C ARG A 2 11.20 10.53 0.92
N GLN A 3 12.39 10.14 1.37
CA GLN A 3 12.70 8.74 1.65
C GLN A 3 12.06 8.37 2.98
N VAL A 4 11.62 7.12 3.10
CA VAL A 4 11.25 6.53 4.39
C VAL A 4 12.52 6.09 5.10
N GLU A 5 12.50 6.05 6.43
CA GLU A 5 13.62 5.50 7.20
C GLU A 5 13.82 4.02 6.86
N GLU A 6 15.07 3.56 6.83
CA GLU A 6 15.39 2.16 6.59
C GLU A 6 14.67 1.26 7.60
N GLY A 7 14.10 0.15 7.13
CA GLY A 7 13.32 -0.76 7.97
C GLY A 7 11.86 -0.33 8.19
N THR A 8 11.40 0.82 7.67
CA THR A 8 9.99 1.23 7.79
C THR A 8 9.11 0.36 6.89
N ASP A 9 8.10 -0.28 7.48
CA ASP A 9 7.07 -1.01 6.73
C ASP A 9 6.28 -0.10 5.77
N ILE A 10 5.92 -0.60 4.59
CA ILE A 10 5.33 0.19 3.49
C ILE A 10 3.99 -0.41 3.07
N MET A 11 2.98 0.45 2.90
CA MET A 11 1.73 0.10 2.22
C MET A 11 1.57 0.92 0.93
N VAL A 12 1.34 0.24 -0.18
CA VAL A 12 1.12 0.85 -1.50
C VAL A 12 -0.32 0.57 -1.93
N ILE A 13 -1.16 1.61 -1.99
CA ILE A 13 -2.56 1.47 -2.43
C ILE A 13 -2.67 1.95 -3.88
N CYS A 14 -2.93 1.02 -4.78
CA CYS A 14 -3.02 1.27 -6.22
C CYS A 14 -4.46 1.49 -6.66
N MET A 15 -4.64 2.27 -7.74
CA MET A 15 -5.93 2.28 -8.46
C MET A 15 -6.26 0.90 -9.04
N SER A 16 -7.55 0.68 -9.35
CA SER A 16 -8.07 -0.58 -9.87
C SER A 16 -7.20 -1.19 -10.98
N SER A 17 -6.80 -2.44 -10.77
CA SER A 17 -6.03 -3.24 -11.75
C SER A 17 -6.80 -3.51 -13.05
N ASN A 18 -8.13 -3.36 -13.05
CA ASN A 18 -8.97 -3.45 -14.25
C ASN A 18 -8.90 -2.19 -15.13
N ILE A 19 -8.29 -1.10 -14.63
CA ILE A 19 -8.22 0.20 -15.32
C ILE A 19 -6.76 0.55 -15.68
N SER A 20 -5.81 0.16 -14.84
CA SER A 20 -4.39 0.53 -15.00
C SER A 20 -3.47 -0.60 -14.58
N SER A 21 -2.28 -0.67 -15.20
CA SER A 21 -1.20 -1.59 -14.84
C SER A 21 -0.39 -1.18 -13.61
N THR A 22 -0.79 -0.10 -12.91
CA THR A 22 -0.07 0.43 -11.75
C THR A 22 0.10 -0.63 -10.65
N TYR A 23 -0.94 -1.44 -10.38
CA TYR A 23 -0.87 -2.51 -9.38
C TYR A 23 0.18 -3.56 -9.73
N GLN A 24 0.18 -4.06 -10.97
CA GLN A 24 1.14 -5.05 -11.44
C GLN A 24 2.57 -4.49 -11.45
N THR A 25 2.73 -3.22 -11.81
CA THR A 25 4.04 -2.54 -11.77
C THR A 25 4.54 -2.41 -10.33
N ALA A 26 3.67 -2.10 -9.38
CA ALA A 26 4.01 -2.04 -7.96
C ALA A 26 4.38 -3.42 -7.39
N MET A 27 3.71 -4.50 -7.82
CA MET A 27 4.09 -5.87 -7.45
C MET A 27 5.50 -6.22 -7.94
N ILE A 28 5.83 -5.92 -9.20
CA ILE A 28 7.19 -6.12 -9.73
C ILE A 28 8.22 -5.31 -8.94
N ALA A 29 7.92 -4.04 -8.63
CA ALA A 29 8.81 -3.20 -7.84
C ALA A 29 9.01 -3.74 -6.41
N MET A 30 7.98 -4.31 -5.80
CA MET A 30 8.07 -4.98 -4.50
C MET A 30 8.97 -6.22 -4.56
N GLU A 31 8.84 -7.05 -5.58
CA GLU A 31 9.71 -8.22 -5.78
C GLU A 31 11.18 -7.79 -5.92
N MET A 32 11.46 -6.81 -6.79
CA MET A 32 12.81 -6.25 -6.96
C MET A 32 13.37 -5.69 -5.65
N TYR A 33 12.55 -4.98 -4.88
CA TYR A 33 12.94 -4.44 -3.57
C TYR A 33 13.28 -5.58 -2.57
N GLN A 34 12.53 -6.68 -2.57
CA GLN A 34 12.87 -7.83 -1.73
C GLN A 34 14.17 -8.51 -2.18
N GLU A 35 14.41 -8.61 -3.49
CA GLU A 35 15.65 -9.18 -4.06
C GLU A 35 16.91 -8.35 -3.71
N GLU A 36 16.76 -7.04 -3.51
CA GLU A 36 17.85 -6.16 -3.02
C GLU A 36 18.24 -6.43 -1.55
N GLY A 37 17.48 -7.27 -0.84
CA GLY A 37 17.78 -7.69 0.53
C GLY A 37 17.12 -6.84 1.62
N HIS A 38 16.19 -5.97 1.27
CA HIS A 38 15.44 -5.18 2.25
C HIS A 38 14.48 -6.07 3.06
N THR A 39 14.45 -5.90 4.37
CA THR A 39 13.75 -6.82 5.29
C THR A 39 12.43 -6.29 5.84
N ASN A 40 12.09 -5.02 5.57
CA ASN A 40 10.81 -4.44 6.00
C ASN A 40 9.64 -5.02 5.20
N ALA A 41 8.45 -5.06 5.82
CA ALA A 41 7.26 -5.57 5.17
C ALA A 41 6.74 -4.55 4.14
N ILE A 42 6.36 -5.05 2.96
CA ILE A 42 5.68 -4.26 1.93
C ILE A 42 4.36 -4.93 1.60
N GLU A 43 3.30 -4.14 1.57
CA GLU A 43 1.96 -4.58 1.20
C GLU A 43 1.43 -3.74 0.04
N VAL A 44 1.19 -4.38 -1.10
CA VAL A 44 0.62 -3.75 -2.30
C VAL A 44 -0.84 -4.14 -2.43
N ILE A 45 -1.73 -3.15 -2.45
CA ILE A 45 -3.18 -3.34 -2.46
C ILE A 45 -3.78 -2.83 -3.77
N ASP A 46 -4.50 -3.69 -4.48
CA ASP A 46 -5.42 -3.28 -5.54
C ASP A 46 -6.71 -2.75 -4.90
N SER A 47 -6.92 -1.43 -4.95
CA SER A 47 -8.10 -0.81 -4.32
C SER A 47 -9.42 -1.16 -5.00
N LYS A 48 -9.39 -1.72 -6.23
CA LYS A 48 -10.57 -1.96 -7.08
C LYS A 48 -11.42 -0.70 -7.36
N THR A 49 -10.89 0.49 -7.05
CA THR A 49 -11.55 1.78 -7.28
C THR A 49 -10.59 2.78 -7.91
N PHE A 50 -11.09 3.97 -8.25
CA PHE A 50 -10.31 5.06 -8.83
C PHE A 50 -10.89 6.42 -8.42
N SER A 51 -10.12 7.50 -8.66
CA SER A 51 -10.55 8.89 -8.38
C SER A 51 -10.97 9.10 -6.91
N GLY A 52 -12.21 9.49 -6.65
CA GLY A 52 -12.72 9.81 -5.31
C GLY A 52 -12.73 8.61 -4.36
N GLY A 53 -13.07 7.41 -4.84
CA GLY A 53 -13.06 6.20 -4.00
C GLY A 53 -11.65 5.86 -3.53
N LEU A 54 -10.66 5.94 -4.43
CA LEU A 54 -9.26 5.75 -4.08
C LEU A 54 -8.79 6.81 -3.08
N SER A 55 -9.15 8.08 -3.31
CA SER A 55 -8.78 9.20 -2.43
C SER A 55 -9.31 9.01 -1.00
N LEU A 56 -10.55 8.53 -0.87
CA LEU A 56 -11.16 8.23 0.43
C LEU A 56 -10.41 7.11 1.17
N ILE A 57 -10.12 6.00 0.49
CA ILE A 57 -9.41 4.86 1.06
C ILE A 57 -8.01 5.27 1.52
N VAL A 58 -7.26 6.02 0.69
CA VAL A 58 -5.92 6.52 1.04
C VAL A 58 -5.97 7.48 2.23
N GLY A 59 -6.97 8.36 2.29
CA GLY A 59 -7.16 9.27 3.43
C GLY A 59 -7.45 8.53 4.75
N LEU A 60 -8.27 7.47 4.69
CA LEU A 60 -8.53 6.62 5.85
C LEU A 60 -7.28 5.83 6.26
N ALA A 61 -6.56 5.24 5.31
CA ALA A 61 -5.32 4.52 5.56
C ALA A 61 -4.27 5.42 6.23
N ALA A 62 -4.12 6.67 5.76
CA ALA A 62 -3.21 7.64 6.37
C ALA A 62 -3.59 7.93 7.82
N LYS A 63 -4.89 8.08 8.13
CA LYS A 63 -5.36 8.28 9.51
C LYS A 63 -5.11 7.04 10.37
N TRP A 64 -5.39 5.84 9.86
CA TRP A 64 -5.18 4.59 10.59
C TRP A 64 -3.71 4.28 10.83
N SER A 65 -2.82 4.64 9.90
CA SER A 65 -1.37 4.43 10.06
C SER A 65 -0.79 5.08 11.32
N GLN A 66 -1.45 6.12 11.86
CA GLN A 66 -1.05 6.80 13.09
C GLN A 66 -1.50 6.07 14.38
N THR A 67 -2.36 5.05 14.25
CA THR A 67 -3.04 4.39 15.39
C THR A 67 -2.95 2.87 15.37
N CYS A 68 -2.76 2.26 14.20
CA CYS A 68 -2.53 0.82 14.07
C CYS A 68 -1.17 0.46 14.65
N SER A 69 -1.12 -0.70 15.30
CA SER A 69 0.11 -1.20 15.94
C SER A 69 1.00 -1.99 14.97
N SER A 70 0.49 -2.33 13.79
CA SER A 70 1.22 -3.08 12.76
C SER A 70 0.69 -2.83 11.35
N LEU A 71 1.51 -3.15 10.34
CA LEU A 71 1.11 -3.11 8.93
C LEU A 71 -0.06 -4.06 8.63
N GLN A 72 -0.08 -5.23 9.26
CA GLN A 72 -1.17 -6.21 9.10
C GLN A 72 -2.51 -5.64 9.60
N GLU A 73 -2.53 -5.01 10.77
CA GLU A 73 -3.76 -4.38 11.29
C GLU A 73 -4.26 -3.27 10.36
N LEU A 74 -3.33 -2.47 9.81
CA LEU A 74 -3.67 -1.43 8.83
C LEU A 74 -4.28 -2.05 7.56
N LYS A 75 -3.69 -3.13 7.07
CA LYS A 75 -4.14 -3.84 5.85
C LYS A 75 -5.56 -4.37 6.04
N ASP A 76 -5.83 -4.99 7.18
CA ASP A 76 -7.16 -5.53 7.48
C ASP A 76 -8.23 -4.44 7.52
N LYS A 77 -7.94 -3.27 8.12
CA LYS A 77 -8.85 -2.12 8.11
C LYS A 77 -9.11 -1.58 6.70
N VAL A 78 -8.06 -1.50 5.87
CA VAL A 78 -8.16 -1.03 4.49
C VAL A 78 -9.02 -1.99 3.66
N LEU A 79 -8.80 -3.30 3.77
CA LEU A 79 -9.55 -4.32 3.03
C LEU A 79 -11.04 -4.37 3.42
N GLN A 80 -11.39 -4.01 4.66
CA GLN A 80 -12.79 -3.93 5.10
C GLN A 80 -13.59 -2.79 4.45
N GLN A 81 -12.94 -1.85 3.76
CA GLN A 81 -13.61 -0.75 3.05
C GLN A 81 -13.84 -1.02 1.55
N MET A 82 -13.45 -2.19 1.06
CA MET A 82 -13.43 -2.55 -0.36
C MET A 82 -14.51 -3.57 -0.73
#